data_AF-A0A935B1F4-F1
#
_entry.id   AF-A0A935B1F4-F1
#
_cell.length_a   1.000
_cell.length_b   1.000
_cell.length_c   1.000
_cell.angle_alpha   90.00
_cell.angle_beta   90.00
_cell.angle_gamma   90.00
#
_symmetry.space_group_name_H-M   'P 1'
#
loop_
_entity.id
_entity.type
_entity.pdbx_description
1 polymer ?
#
loop_
_entity_poly.entity_id
_entity_poly.type
_entity_poly.pdbx_seq_one_letter_code
_entity_poly.pdbx_strand_id
1 'polypeptide(L)'
;MSWATIVALAAGAYAFKAAGVFLGARLPTTGRPAALVALVPAALFAGIIVQQSIGDGSAAIVATRVLGVAVGGVAVWRKAPLFVVIVVAATVTAVARLTLGA
;
A
#
# COMPACT_ATOMS: atom_id res chain seq x y z
N MET A 1 21.31 12.98 -4.25
CA MET A 1 21.27 11.90 -3.25
C MET A 1 22.69 11.58 -2.85
N SER A 2 23.06 11.75 -1.59
CA SER A 2 24.42 11.44 -1.11
C SER A 2 24.42 10.13 -0.34
N TRP A 3 25.56 9.43 -0.31
CA TRP A 3 25.72 8.21 0.50
C TRP A 3 25.37 8.44 1.97
N ALA A 4 25.69 9.63 2.50
CA ALA A 4 25.32 10.01 3.86
C ALA A 4 23.79 9.99 4.08
N THR A 5 23.00 10.50 3.14
CA THR A 5 21.53 10.48 3.27
C THR A 5 20.94 9.06 3.24
N ILE A 6 21.51 8.17 2.43
CA ILE A 6 21.08 6.77 2.35
C ILE A 6 21.40 6.05 3.66
N VAL A 7 22.63 6.20 4.16
CA VAL A 7 23.06 5.59 5.42
C VAL A 7 22.23 6.10 6.59
N ALA A 8 21.95 7.41 6.64
CA ALA A 8 21.10 7.99 7.67
C ALA A 8 19.66 7.42 7.63
N LEU A 9 19.07 7.29 6.43
CA LEU A 9 17.73 6.73 6.28
C LEU A 9 17.68 5.25 6.66
N ALA A 10 18.67 4.47 6.23
CA ALA A 10 18.79 3.06 6.59
C ALA A 10 18.92 2.89 8.11
N ALA A 11 19.82 3.65 8.74
CA ALA A 11 20.01 3.64 10.19
C ALA A 11 18.71 3.99 10.93
N GLY A 12 18.01 5.04 10.49
CA GLY A 12 16.71 5.43 11.07
C GLY A 12 15.64 4.35 10.91
N ALA A 13 15.52 3.73 9.74
CA ALA A 13 14.57 2.64 9.49
C ALA A 13 14.85 1.42 10.38
N TYR A 14 16.12 1.02 10.52
CA TYR A 14 16.51 -0.08 11.41
C TYR A 14 16.30 0.28 12.89
N ALA A 15 16.56 1.53 13.29
CA ALA A 15 16.29 2.01 14.64
C ALA A 15 14.80 1.93 14.99
N PHE A 16 13.90 2.35 14.09
CA PHE A 16 12.45 2.19 14.28
C PHE A 16 12.02 0.73 14.37
N LYS A 17 12.62 -0.14 13.54
CA LYS A 17 12.35 -1.58 13.57
C LYS A 17 12.77 -2.20 14.91
N ALA A 18 13.97 -1.83 15.39
CA ALA A 18 14.48 -2.25 16.68
C ALA A 18 13.61 -1.73 17.83
N ALA A 19 13.21 -0.46 17.80
CA ALA A 19 12.29 0.11 18.78
C ALA A 19 10.97 -0.69 18.83
N GLY A 20 10.41 -1.07 17.69
CA GLY A 20 9.23 -1.93 17.63
C GLY A 20 9.44 -3.30 18.27
N VAL A 21 10.60 -3.93 18.09
CA VAL A 21 10.93 -5.23 18.72
C VAL A 21 11.08 -5.08 20.24
N PHE A 22 11.79 -4.06 20.71
CA PHE A 22 12.04 -3.86 22.15
C PHE A 22 10.80 -3.38 22.91
N LEU A 23 10.01 -2.48 22.33
CA LEU A 23 8.76 -2.01 22.93
C LEU A 23 7.63 -3.02 22.73
N GLY A 24 7.72 -3.86 21.68
CA GLY A 24 6.77 -4.92 21.30
C GLY A 24 6.39 -5.85 22.44
N ALA A 25 7.36 -6.24 23.25
CA ALA A 25 7.17 -7.14 24.39
C ALA A 25 6.25 -6.56 25.49
N ARG A 26 6.01 -5.23 25.48
CA ARG A 26 5.14 -4.55 26.44
C ARG A 26 3.73 -4.29 25.90
N LEU A 27 3.44 -4.68 24.65
CA LEU A 27 2.11 -4.46 24.08
C LEU A 27 1.07 -5.40 24.70
N PRO A 28 -0.17 -4.94 24.91
CA PRO A 28 -1.26 -5.77 25.38
C PRO A 28 -1.50 -6.93 24.40
N THR A 29 -1.55 -8.15 24.92
CA THR A 29 -1.80 -9.37 24.12
C THR A 29 -3.28 -9.70 24.00
N THR A 30 -4.15 -9.01 24.76
CA THR A 30 -5.59 -9.24 24.78
C THR A 30 -6.39 -7.93 24.77
N GLY A 31 -7.66 -8.01 24.39
CA GLY A 31 -8.59 -6.88 24.37
C GLY A 31 -8.48 -5.99 23.12
N ARG A 32 -9.13 -4.82 23.18
CA ARG A 32 -9.21 -3.86 22.06
C ARG A 32 -7.84 -3.38 21.54
N PRO A 33 -6.83 -3.07 22.38
CA PRO A 33 -5.54 -2.60 21.89
C PRO A 33 -4.83 -3.65 21.03
N ALA A 34 -4.89 -4.92 21.41
CA ALA A 34 -4.31 -6.02 20.63
C ALA A 34 -4.96 -6.14 19.25
N ALA A 35 -6.29 -5.99 19.17
CA ALA A 35 -7.02 -6.01 17.91
C ALA A 35 -6.64 -4.84 16.99
N LEU A 36 -6.42 -3.64 17.53
CA LEU A 36 -5.97 -2.49 16.75
C LEU A 36 -4.56 -2.70 16.19
N VAL A 37 -3.65 -3.25 16.99
CA VAL A 37 -2.28 -3.55 16.59
C VAL A 37 -2.25 -4.59 15.45
N ALA A 38 -3.13 -5.59 15.51
CA ALA A 38 -3.29 -6.56 14.44
C ALA A 38 -3.78 -5.94 13.11
N LEU A 39 -4.46 -4.80 13.15
CA LEU A 39 -4.92 -4.06 11.97
C LEU A 39 -3.86 -3.10 11.40
N VAL A 40 -2.80 -2.78 12.15
CA VAL A 40 -1.76 -1.84 11.71
C VAL A 40 -1.15 -2.24 10.36
N PRO A 41 -0.73 -3.49 10.10
CA PRO A 41 -0.18 -3.86 8.80
C PRO A 41 -1.16 -3.59 7.66
N ALA A 42 -2.42 -4.00 7.82
CA ALA A 42 -3.46 -3.77 6.81
C ALA A 42 -3.71 -2.28 6.57
N ALA A 43 -3.76 -1.47 7.64
CA ALA A 43 -3.92 -0.01 7.55
C ALA A 43 -2.72 0.65 6.85
N LEU A 44 -1.49 0.21 7.16
CA LEU A 44 -0.27 0.70 6.50
C LEU A 44 -0.28 0.35 5.00
N PHE A 45 -0.61 -0.89 4.64
CA PHE A 45 -0.74 -1.29 3.23
C PHE A 45 -1.82 -0.49 2.51
N ALA A 46 -2.98 -0.29 3.13
CA ALA A 46 -4.04 0.54 2.56
C ALA A 46 -3.57 1.98 2.33
N GLY A 47 -2.89 2.58 3.32
CA GLY A 47 -2.31 3.92 3.20
C GLY A 47 -1.27 4.01 2.07
N ILE A 48 -0.39 3.00 1.94
CA ILE A 48 0.57 2.92 0.84
C ILE A 48 -0.15 2.83 -0.51
N ILE A 49 -1.18 1.99 -0.64
CA ILE A 49 -1.94 1.87 -1.89
C ILE A 49 -2.58 3.21 -2.27
N VAL A 50 -3.18 3.93 -1.31
CA VAL A 50 -3.74 5.26 -1.54
C VAL A 50 -2.64 6.24 -1.99
N GLN A 51 -1.50 6.27 -1.30
CA GLN A 51 -0.37 7.13 -1.64
C GLN A 51 0.17 6.81 -3.05
N GLN A 52 0.32 5.53 -3.41
CA GLN A 52 0.80 5.13 -4.74
C GLN A 52 -0.21 5.45 -5.85
N SER A 53 -1.51 5.45 -5.51
CA SER A 53 -2.59 5.71 -6.48
C SER A 53 -2.75 7.20 -6.78
N ILE A 54 -2.61 8.06 -5.78
CA ILE A 54 -2.98 9.49 -5.85
C ILE A 54 -1.77 10.42 -5.68
N GLY A 55 -0.71 9.96 -5.00
CA GLY A 55 0.36 10.82 -4.49
C GLY A 55 1.28 11.44 -5.54
N ASP A 56 1.40 10.85 -6.73
CA ASP A 56 2.32 11.31 -7.78
C ASP A 56 1.76 11.11 -9.18
N GLY A 57 1.88 12.13 -10.03
CA GLY A 57 1.54 12.09 -11.46
C GLY A 57 0.51 13.13 -11.89
N SER A 58 0.24 13.19 -13.20
CA SER A 58 -0.84 14.02 -13.74
C SER A 58 -2.21 13.49 -13.32
N ALA A 59 -3.25 14.33 -13.38
CA ALA A 59 -4.63 13.92 -13.08
C ALA A 59 -5.08 12.71 -13.92
N ALA A 60 -4.63 12.63 -15.17
CA ALA A 60 -4.90 11.48 -16.04
C ALA A 60 -4.23 10.20 -15.53
N ILE A 61 -2.95 10.26 -15.13
CA ILE A 61 -2.24 9.11 -14.56
C ILE A 61 -2.91 8.66 -13.25
N VAL A 62 -3.27 9.59 -12.37
CA VAL A 62 -3.97 9.27 -11.12
C VAL A 62 -5.31 8.57 -11.39
N ALA A 63 -6.10 9.08 -12.33
CA ALA A 63 -7.38 8.46 -12.71
C ALA A 63 -7.19 7.01 -13.20
N THR A 64 -6.15 6.73 -14.01
CA THR A 64 -5.88 5.36 -14.49
C THR A 64 -5.53 4.38 -13.36
N ARG A 65 -4.77 4.83 -12.35
CA ARG A 65 -4.41 4.01 -11.18
C ARG A 65 -5.63 3.75 -10.31
N VAL A 66 -6.41 4.79 -10.01
CA VAL A 66 -7.61 4.70 -9.17
C VAL A 66 -8.65 3.75 -9.80
N LEU A 67 -8.86 3.81 -11.12
CA LEU A 67 -9.75 2.87 -11.82
C LEU A 67 -9.29 1.42 -11.69
N GLY A 68 -8.00 1.14 -11.89
CA GLY A 68 -7.44 -0.20 -11.72
C GLY A 68 -7.59 -0.73 -10.29
N VAL A 69 -7.28 0.10 -9.29
CA VAL A 69 -7.43 -0.27 -7.87
C VAL A 69 -8.89 -0.51 -7.51
N ALA A 70 -9.82 0.33 -7.99
CA ALA A 70 -11.24 0.16 -7.73
C ALA A 70 -11.76 -1.17 -8.29
N VAL A 71 -11.41 -1.50 -9.54
CA VAL A 71 -11.82 -2.78 -10.15
C VAL A 71 -11.16 -3.97 -9.44
N GLY A 72 -9.88 -3.86 -9.07
CA GLY A 72 -9.20 -4.87 -8.26
C GLY A 72 -9.91 -5.10 -6.92
N GLY A 73 -10.31 -4.03 -6.23
CA GLY A 73 -11.09 -4.10 -5.00
C GLY A 73 -12.43 -4.81 -5.16
N VAL A 74 -13.16 -4.54 -6.26
CA VAL A 74 -14.41 -5.23 -6.58
C VAL A 74 -14.17 -6.73 -6.86
N ALA A 75 -13.11 -7.08 -7.59
CA ALA A 75 -12.77 -8.48 -7.88
C ALA A 75 -12.42 -9.26 -6.60
N VAL A 76 -11.68 -8.64 -5.67
CA VAL A 76 -11.41 -9.22 -4.33
C VAL A 76 -12.70 -9.40 -3.54
N TRP A 77 -13.61 -8.40 -3.56
CA TRP A 77 -14.90 -8.51 -2.87
C TRP A 77 -15.76 -9.66 -3.39
N ARG A 78 -15.67 -9.95 -4.70
CA ARG A 78 -16.28 -11.13 -5.34
C ARG A 78 -15.56 -12.45 -5.06
N LYS A 79 -14.50 -12.45 -4.25
CA LYS A 79 -13.66 -13.62 -3.92
C LYS A 79 -13.01 -14.27 -5.15
N ALA A 80 -12.66 -13.47 -6.16
CA ALA A 80 -11.96 -13.98 -7.34
C ALA A 80 -10.54 -14.48 -6.99
N PRO A 81 -9.98 -15.47 -7.73
CA PRO A 81 -8.59 -15.90 -7.56
C PRO A 81 -7.63 -14.73 -7.76
N LEU A 82 -6.52 -14.69 -7.01
CA LEU A 82 -5.56 -13.58 -7.04
C LEU A 82 -5.08 -13.26 -8.46
N PHE A 83 -4.82 -14.29 -9.26
CA PHE A 83 -4.41 -14.12 -10.66
C PHE A 83 -5.46 -13.33 -11.48
N VAL A 84 -6.75 -13.65 -11.31
CA VAL A 84 -7.84 -12.95 -12.00
C VAL A 84 -7.92 -11.50 -11.57
N VAL A 85 -7.77 -11.21 -10.27
CA VAL A 85 -7.74 -9.85 -9.74
C VAL A 85 -6.63 -9.02 -10.40
N ILE A 86 -5.42 -9.58 -10.47
CA ILE A 86 -4.25 -8.91 -11.07
C ILE A 86 -4.50 -8.63 -12.55
N VAL A 87 -4.92 -9.64 -13.31
CA VAL A 87 -5.12 -9.51 -14.76
C VAL A 87 -6.21 -8.47 -15.06
N VAL A 88 -7.33 -8.50 -14.36
CA VAL A 88 -8.43 -7.55 -14.60
C VAL A 88 -8.02 -6.13 -14.21
N ALA A 89 -7.39 -5.93 -13.05
CA ALA A 89 -6.93 -4.61 -12.62
C ALA A 89 -5.89 -4.01 -13.59
N ALA A 90 -4.90 -4.80 -13.99
CA ALA A 90 -3.87 -4.38 -14.95
C ALA A 90 -4.47 -4.05 -16.32
N THR A 91 -5.43 -4.86 -16.79
CA THR A 91 -6.13 -4.63 -18.06
C THR A 91 -6.91 -3.31 -18.02
N VAL A 92 -7.64 -3.03 -16.94
CA VAL A 92 -8.37 -1.77 -16.77
C VAL A 92 -7.43 -0.58 -16.76
N THR A 93 -6.32 -0.64 -16.04
CA THR A 93 -5.31 0.42 -16.04
C THR A 93 -4.70 0.63 -17.43
N ALA A 94 -4.39 -0.45 -18.16
CA ALA A 94 -3.84 -0.37 -19.51
C ALA A 94 -4.83 0.27 -20.50
N VAL A 95 -6.09 -0.17 -20.49
CA VAL A 95 -7.13 0.41 -21.35
C VAL A 95 -7.39 1.87 -20.99
N ALA A 96 -7.50 2.21 -19.71
CA ALA A 96 -7.69 3.59 -19.26
C ALA A 96 -6.52 4.48 -19.69
N ARG A 97 -5.28 3.98 -19.62
CA ARG A 97 -4.10 4.71 -20.07
C ARG A 97 -4.14 5.01 -21.57
N LEU A 98 -4.55 4.04 -22.38
CA LEU A 98 -4.69 4.20 -23.83
C LEU A 98 -5.76 5.21 -24.20
N THR A 99 -6.90 5.23 -23.50
CA THR A 99 -8.02 6.14 -23.81
C THR A 99 -7.83 7.55 -23.26
N LEU A 100 -7.15 7.70 -22.12
CA LEU A 100 -6.91 8.99 -21.47
C LEU A 100 -5.62 9.69 -21.96
N GLY A 101 -4.83 9.04 -22.83
CA GLY A 101 -3.59 9.60 -23.38
C GLY A 101 -2.51 9.85 -22.32
N ALA A 102 -2.45 9.00 -21.30
CA ALA A 102 -1.64 9.18 -20.08
C ALA A 102 -0.29 8.44 -20.07
#